data_AF-A0A972LL87-F1
#
_entry.id   AF-A0A972LL87-F1
#
_cell.length_a   1.000
_cell.length_b   1.000
_cell.length_c   1.000
_cell.angle_alpha   90.00
_cell.angle_beta   90.00
_cell.angle_gamma   90.00
#
_symmetry.space_group_name_H-M   'P 1'
#
loop_
_entity.id
_entity.type
_entity.pdbx_description
1 polymer ?
#
loop_
_entity_poly.entity_id
_entity_poly.type
_entity_poly.pdbx_seq_one_letter_code
_entity_poly.pdbx_strand_id
1 'polypeptide(L)'
;MKNWLKLYSSLILFVCFVLVSSSTTSAQQIGLRETLASAIDIIEHHSYAEIANLEVVSVTESQQHALKSVDRIAGYPVLGSILKLSTKKSQQMVNLILDSSNYANIRQRCKNDFFHGIRFSKEHEKIEVAIGIPCNQVLIVFHDAKQIRWWGGIWGDISIKEALKLLDQQVP
;
A
#
# COMPACT_ATOMS: atom_id res chain seq x y z
N MET A 1 70.33 0.35 3.72
CA MET A 1 70.37 0.40 2.24
C MET A 1 69.41 -0.65 1.71
N LYS A 2 68.58 -0.22 0.73
CA LYS A 2 67.85 -1.03 -0.26
C LYS A 2 66.69 -1.91 0.24
N ASN A 3 65.49 -1.42 -0.10
CA ASN A 3 64.32 -2.17 -0.54
C ASN A 3 64.68 -3.46 -1.29
N TRP A 4 63.73 -4.40 -1.39
CA TRP A 4 63.12 -4.78 -2.67
C TRP A 4 62.01 -5.83 -2.42
N LEU A 5 60.84 -5.55 -2.99
CA LEU A 5 59.74 -6.47 -3.18
C LEU A 5 60.21 -7.77 -3.86
N LYS A 6 59.59 -8.90 -3.51
CA LYS A 6 59.12 -9.88 -4.49
C LYS A 6 58.02 -10.77 -3.90
N LEU A 7 56.83 -10.57 -4.45
CA LEU A 7 55.70 -11.48 -4.59
C LEU A 7 56.04 -12.97 -4.48
N TYR A 8 55.24 -13.71 -3.71
CA TYR A 8 54.69 -14.99 -4.17
C TYR A 8 53.24 -15.14 -3.71
N SER A 9 52.35 -14.94 -4.68
CA SER A 9 50.96 -15.35 -4.70
C SER A 9 50.90 -16.87 -4.90
N SER A 10 50.23 -17.61 -4.02
CA SER A 10 49.35 -18.72 -4.41
C SER A 10 48.74 -19.46 -3.21
N LEU A 11 47.41 -19.57 -3.27
CA LEU A 11 46.60 -20.75 -2.98
C LEU A 11 46.85 -21.49 -1.65
N ILE A 12 45.82 -21.50 -0.80
CA ILE A 12 44.96 -22.69 -0.65
C ILE A 12 43.61 -22.22 -0.08
N LEU A 13 42.58 -22.48 -0.88
CA LEU A 13 41.19 -22.43 -0.47
C LEU A 13 40.97 -23.40 0.69
N PHE A 14 40.39 -22.93 1.80
CA PHE A 14 39.57 -23.82 2.63
C PHE A 14 38.12 -23.36 2.54
N VAL A 15 37.40 -24.16 1.78
CA VAL A 15 36.00 -24.06 1.43
C VAL A 15 35.16 -24.31 2.68
N CYS A 16 34.82 -23.26 3.43
CA CYS A 16 33.70 -23.33 4.37
C CYS A 16 32.39 -23.19 3.59
N PHE A 17 32.02 -24.26 2.87
CA PHE A 17 30.65 -24.49 2.44
C PHE A 17 29.84 -24.92 3.66
N VAL A 18 29.56 -23.97 4.54
CA VAL A 18 28.34 -24.08 5.34
C VAL A 18 27.24 -23.55 4.43
N LEU A 19 26.60 -24.46 3.71
CA LEU A 19 25.26 -24.25 3.18
C LEU A 19 24.33 -24.06 4.38
N VAL A 20 24.36 -22.86 4.95
CA VAL A 20 23.18 -22.32 5.61
C VAL A 20 22.21 -22.12 4.47
N SER A 21 21.44 -23.17 4.18
CA SER A 21 20.18 -23.07 3.46
C SER A 21 19.34 -22.12 4.29
N SER A 22 19.48 -20.82 4.05
CA SER A 22 18.49 -19.84 4.44
C SER A 22 17.24 -20.32 3.75
N SER A 23 16.38 -20.98 4.52
CA SER A 23 15.00 -21.23 4.19
C SER A 23 14.43 -19.88 3.80
N THR A 24 14.41 -19.60 2.50
CA THR A 24 13.53 -18.59 1.94
C THR A 24 12.14 -19.17 2.12
N THR A 25 11.61 -19.09 3.34
CA THR A 25 10.19 -18.96 3.55
C THR A 25 9.80 -17.77 2.69
N SER A 26 9.40 -18.07 1.45
CA SER A 26 8.51 -17.21 0.69
C SER A 26 7.41 -16.86 1.68
N ALA A 27 7.45 -15.64 2.20
CA ALA A 27 6.39 -15.15 3.06
C ALA A 27 5.13 -15.28 2.21
N GLN A 28 4.36 -16.33 2.48
CA GLN A 28 3.12 -16.61 1.78
C GLN A 28 2.28 -15.36 1.99
N GLN A 29 2.14 -14.57 0.93
CA GLN A 29 1.54 -13.25 1.01
C GLN A 29 0.07 -13.49 1.35
N ILE A 30 -0.26 -13.31 2.63
CA ILE A 30 -1.64 -13.39 3.12
C ILE A 30 -2.47 -12.52 2.20
N GLY A 31 -3.53 -13.10 1.62
CA GLY A 31 -4.38 -12.39 0.66
C GLY A 31 -4.95 -11.12 1.29
N LEU A 32 -5.31 -10.13 0.47
CA LEU A 32 -5.90 -8.88 1.00
C LEU A 32 -7.11 -9.16 1.89
N ARG A 33 -8.01 -10.04 1.45
CA ARG A 33 -9.21 -10.43 2.23
C ARG A 33 -8.85 -11.07 3.57
N GLU A 34 -7.86 -11.95 3.58
CA GLU A 34 -7.37 -12.60 4.81
C GLU A 34 -6.71 -11.58 5.76
N THR A 35 -5.99 -10.59 5.22
CA THR A 35 -5.36 -9.53 6.02
C THR A 35 -6.41 -8.60 6.63
N LEU A 36 -7.45 -8.27 5.88
CA LEU A 36 -8.54 -7.44 6.37
C LEU A 36 -9.34 -8.14 7.46
N ALA A 37 -9.41 -9.48 7.46
CA ALA A 37 -10.11 -10.28 8.46
C ALA A 37 -11.51 -9.70 8.77
N SER A 38 -11.81 -9.35 10.02
CA SER A 38 -13.09 -8.77 10.41
C SER A 38 -13.34 -7.37 9.83
N ALA A 39 -12.30 -6.63 9.48
CA ALA A 39 -12.44 -5.29 8.90
C ALA A 39 -13.03 -5.33 7.48
N ILE A 40 -13.03 -6.49 6.80
CA ILE A 40 -13.63 -6.62 5.46
C ILE A 40 -15.12 -6.25 5.45
N ASP A 41 -15.82 -6.47 6.56
CA ASP A 41 -17.23 -6.12 6.71
C ASP A 41 -17.48 -4.61 6.57
N ILE A 42 -16.50 -3.76 6.95
CA ILE A 42 -16.58 -2.31 6.80
C ILE A 42 -16.60 -1.92 5.31
N ILE A 43 -15.74 -2.54 4.50
CA ILE A 43 -15.66 -2.22 3.06
C ILE A 43 -16.81 -2.88 2.28
N GLU A 44 -17.25 -4.08 2.64
CA GLU A 44 -18.38 -4.75 1.96
C GLU A 44 -19.74 -4.12 2.30
N HIS A 45 -19.91 -3.58 3.51
CA HIS A 45 -21.17 -3.00 3.99
C HIS A 45 -21.03 -1.51 4.36
N HIS A 46 -20.14 -0.80 3.69
CA HIS A 46 -19.96 0.64 3.90
C HIS A 46 -21.27 1.40 3.62
N SER A 47 -21.55 2.41 4.44
CA SER A 47 -22.68 3.33 4.20
C SER A 47 -22.38 4.30 3.06
N TYR A 48 -21.10 4.65 2.89
CA TYR A 48 -20.61 5.48 1.79
C TYR A 48 -19.09 5.40 1.64
N ALA A 49 -18.60 5.81 0.48
CA ALA A 49 -17.19 6.08 0.25
C ALA A 49 -16.93 7.54 -0.09
N GLU A 50 -15.83 8.06 0.43
CA GLU A 50 -15.30 9.38 0.17
C GLU A 50 -13.99 9.26 -0.61
N ILE A 51 -13.69 10.23 -1.47
CA ILE A 51 -12.46 10.30 -2.25
C ILE A 51 -11.83 11.68 -2.15
N ALA A 52 -10.51 11.74 -2.25
CA ALA A 52 -9.76 12.99 -2.24
C ALA A 52 -8.38 12.83 -2.90
N ASN A 53 -7.82 13.92 -3.42
CA ASN A 53 -6.39 13.99 -3.72
C ASN A 53 -5.62 14.19 -2.42
N LEU A 54 -4.40 13.67 -2.33
CA LEU A 54 -3.61 13.66 -1.11
C LEU A 54 -2.20 14.21 -1.36
N GLU A 55 -1.66 14.92 -0.38
CA GLU A 55 -0.26 15.35 -0.38
C GLU A 55 0.68 14.18 -0.13
N VAL A 56 1.85 14.20 -0.77
CA VAL A 56 2.92 13.24 -0.48
C VAL A 56 3.65 13.69 0.79
N VAL A 57 3.57 12.87 1.83
CA VAL A 57 4.34 13.03 3.07
C VAL A 57 5.22 11.81 3.34
N SER A 58 6.06 11.88 4.38
CA SER A 58 6.88 10.74 4.77
C SER A 58 6.00 9.58 5.28
N VAL A 59 6.49 8.34 5.13
CA VAL A 59 5.81 7.14 5.65
C VAL A 59 5.60 7.26 7.16
N THR A 60 6.59 7.76 7.89
CA THR A 60 6.50 7.97 9.35
C THR A 60 5.37 8.93 9.71
N GLU A 61 5.22 10.03 8.98
CA GLU A 61 4.15 10.99 9.22
C GLU A 61 2.77 10.40 8.90
N SER A 62 2.62 9.74 7.75
CA SER A 62 1.37 9.05 7.40
C SER A 62 0.98 8.04 8.49
N GLN A 63 1.94 7.25 8.99
CA GLN A 63 1.70 6.31 10.08
C GLN A 63 1.29 6.99 11.40
N GLN A 64 1.91 8.11 11.75
CA GLN A 64 1.59 8.87 12.95
C GLN A 64 0.17 9.45 12.92
N HIS A 65 -0.41 9.69 11.75
CA HIS A 65 -1.71 10.36 11.60
C HIS A 65 -2.82 9.47 11.04
N ALA A 66 -2.54 8.20 10.74
CA ALA A 66 -3.53 7.27 10.24
C ALA A 66 -4.79 7.18 11.10
N LEU A 67 -5.94 7.29 10.44
CA LEU A 67 -7.27 7.20 11.04
C LEU A 67 -7.60 8.25 12.12
N LYS A 68 -6.70 9.19 12.44
CA LYS A 68 -6.86 10.14 13.57
C LYS A 68 -7.81 11.30 13.32
N SER A 69 -8.02 11.68 12.06
CA SER A 69 -8.74 12.90 11.71
C SER A 69 -9.50 12.76 10.40
N VAL A 70 -10.40 13.72 10.14
CA VAL A 70 -11.24 13.74 8.93
C VAL A 70 -10.57 14.43 7.75
N ASP A 71 -9.61 15.34 8.02
CA ASP A 71 -8.79 16.08 7.06
C ASP A 71 -7.64 15.24 6.47
N ARG A 72 -7.54 13.96 6.85
CA ARG A 72 -6.53 13.02 6.36
C ARG A 72 -7.16 11.70 5.94
N ILE A 73 -6.61 11.07 4.91
CA ILE A 73 -6.96 9.70 4.50
C ILE A 73 -5.69 8.85 4.51
N ALA A 74 -5.71 7.71 5.21
CA ALA A 74 -4.55 6.87 5.48
C ALA A 74 -3.39 7.69 6.11
N GLY A 75 -3.75 8.73 6.85
CA GLY A 75 -2.81 9.66 7.45
C GLY A 75 -2.13 10.62 6.48
N TYR A 76 -2.46 10.65 5.20
CA TYR A 76 -2.00 11.69 4.27
C TYR A 76 -2.94 12.91 4.29
N PRO A 77 -2.43 14.14 4.25
CA PRO A 77 -3.25 15.35 4.14
C PRO A 77 -4.12 15.35 2.89
N VAL A 78 -5.39 15.75 3.04
CA VAL A 78 -6.29 15.98 1.90
C VAL A 78 -5.94 17.28 1.19
N LEU A 79 -5.77 17.20 -0.12
CA LEU A 79 -5.68 18.34 -1.04
C LEU A 79 -7.07 18.71 -1.54
N GLY A 80 -7.54 19.90 -1.15
CA GLY A 80 -8.81 20.44 -1.62
C GLY A 80 -10.02 19.79 -0.93
N SER A 81 -11.00 19.35 -1.73
CA SER A 81 -12.30 18.90 -1.22
C SER A 81 -12.42 17.38 -1.21
N ILE A 82 -13.06 16.86 -0.16
CA ILE A 82 -13.51 15.47 -0.11
C ILE A 82 -14.82 15.35 -0.89
N LEU A 83 -14.90 14.38 -1.81
CA LEU A 83 -16.11 14.08 -2.58
C LEU A 83 -16.68 12.73 -2.18
N LYS A 84 -18.00 12.65 -2.08
CA LYS A 84 -18.71 11.39 -1.83
C LYS A 84 -18.98 10.67 -3.16
N LEU A 85 -18.60 9.39 -3.25
CA LEU A 85 -18.95 8.56 -4.38
C LEU A 85 -20.44 8.20 -4.36
N SER A 86 -21.05 8.08 -5.54
CA SER A 86 -22.38 7.47 -5.65
C SER A 86 -22.30 6.00 -5.24
N THR A 87 -23.41 5.43 -4.74
CA THR A 87 -23.47 4.03 -4.31
C THR A 87 -22.95 3.06 -5.37
N LYS A 88 -23.31 3.28 -6.64
CA LYS A 88 -22.84 2.44 -7.75
C LYS A 88 -21.32 2.50 -7.91
N LYS A 89 -20.73 3.70 -7.91
CA LYS A 89 -19.27 3.88 -8.06
C LYS A 89 -18.52 3.35 -6.84
N SER A 90 -19.09 3.56 -5.66
CA SER A 90 -18.57 3.04 -4.41
C SER A 90 -18.47 1.51 -4.46
N GLN A 91 -19.53 0.82 -4.89
CA GLN A 91 -19.51 -0.63 -5.05
C GLN A 91 -18.52 -1.10 -6.13
N GLN A 92 -18.41 -0.38 -7.25
CA GLN A 92 -17.41 -0.68 -8.27
C GLN A 92 -15.99 -0.57 -7.71
N MET A 93 -15.71 0.46 -6.91
CA MET A 93 -14.42 0.63 -6.24
C MET A 93 -14.14 -0.49 -5.25
N VAL A 94 -15.13 -0.92 -4.45
CA VAL A 94 -15.00 -2.08 -3.55
C VAL A 94 -14.61 -3.34 -4.32
N ASN A 95 -15.30 -3.63 -5.42
CA ASN A 95 -15.03 -4.82 -6.22
C ASN A 95 -13.60 -4.79 -6.79
N LEU A 96 -13.16 -3.62 -7.25
CA LEU A 96 -11.80 -3.41 -7.76
C LEU A 96 -10.74 -3.60 -6.66
N ILE A 97 -10.95 -3.03 -5.47
CA ILE A 97 -10.02 -3.15 -4.34
C ILE A 97 -9.97 -4.59 -3.81
N LEU A 98 -11.10 -5.27 -3.67
CA LEU A 98 -11.13 -6.59 -3.02
C LEU A 98 -10.76 -7.76 -3.94
N ASP A 99 -10.61 -7.53 -5.23
CA ASP A 99 -10.16 -8.54 -6.18
C ASP A 99 -8.65 -8.73 -6.07
N SER A 100 -8.23 -9.87 -5.52
CA SER A 100 -6.81 -10.18 -5.32
C SER A 100 -6.03 -10.32 -6.63
N SER A 101 -6.71 -10.62 -7.75
CA SER A 101 -6.07 -10.74 -9.07
C SER A 101 -5.58 -9.39 -9.61
N ASN A 102 -6.07 -8.29 -9.05
CA ASN A 102 -5.65 -6.95 -9.40
C ASN A 102 -4.28 -6.55 -8.85
N TYR A 103 -3.68 -7.35 -7.97
CA TYR A 103 -2.42 -7.00 -7.32
C TYR A 103 -1.26 -7.82 -7.85
N ALA A 104 -0.16 -7.13 -8.15
CA ALA A 104 1.09 -7.75 -8.55
C ALA A 104 1.93 -8.11 -7.31
N ASN A 105 2.47 -9.33 -7.29
CA ASN A 105 3.49 -9.73 -6.33
C ASN A 105 4.88 -9.30 -6.81
N ILE A 106 5.11 -7.99 -6.83
CA ILE A 106 6.40 -7.41 -7.24
C ILE A 106 6.94 -6.49 -6.15
N ARG A 107 8.25 -6.51 -5.98
CA ARG A 107 8.96 -5.51 -5.18
C ARG A 107 9.47 -4.42 -6.13
N GLN A 108 8.76 -3.30 -6.16
CA GLN A 108 9.14 -2.16 -6.99
C GLN A 108 9.65 -1.01 -6.11
N ARG A 109 10.79 -0.43 -6.49
CA ARG A 109 11.25 0.85 -5.94
C ARG A 109 10.87 1.93 -6.94
N CYS A 110 9.94 2.78 -6.57
CA CYS A 110 9.56 3.95 -7.34
C CYS A 110 9.06 5.04 -6.39
N LYS A 111 9.01 6.26 -6.88
CA LYS A 111 8.52 7.41 -6.14
C LYS A 111 7.12 7.74 -6.64
N ASN A 112 6.19 7.95 -5.69
CA ASN A 112 4.89 8.51 -6.01
C ASN A 112 4.98 10.03 -6.06
N ASP A 113 4.33 10.61 -7.06
CA ASP A 113 4.24 12.05 -7.25
C ASP A 113 3.03 12.62 -6.52
N PHE A 114 1.96 11.83 -6.38
CA PHE A 114 0.76 12.15 -5.61
C PHE A 114 0.04 10.87 -5.18
N PHE A 115 -0.95 11.02 -4.31
CA PHE A 115 -1.82 9.93 -3.89
C PHE A 115 -3.29 10.29 -4.10
N HIS A 116 -4.11 9.30 -4.45
CA HIS A 116 -5.56 9.37 -4.29
C HIS A 116 -5.98 8.63 -3.02
N GLY A 117 -6.81 9.26 -2.22
CA GLY A 117 -7.39 8.73 -1.00
C GLY A 117 -8.80 8.23 -1.23
N ILE A 118 -9.16 7.12 -0.57
CA ILE A 118 -10.51 6.60 -0.47
C ILE A 118 -10.78 6.29 0.99
N ARG A 119 -11.93 6.72 1.53
CA ARG A 119 -12.39 6.32 2.87
C ARG A 119 -13.74 5.63 2.75
N PHE A 120 -13.80 4.37 3.15
CA PHE A 120 -15.04 3.62 3.34
C PHE A 120 -15.47 3.75 4.80
N SER A 121 -16.71 4.16 5.04
CA SER A 121 -17.24 4.38 6.38
C SER A 121 -18.46 3.50 6.63
N LYS A 122 -18.48 2.79 7.76
CA LYS A 122 -19.62 2.03 8.27
C LYS A 122 -19.86 2.45 9.72
N GLU A 123 -20.97 3.13 9.99
CA GLU A 123 -21.27 3.70 11.31
C GLU A 123 -20.12 4.57 11.84
N HIS A 124 -19.41 4.13 12.89
CA HIS A 124 -18.25 4.80 13.49
C HIS A 124 -16.91 4.19 13.08
N GLU A 125 -16.95 3.15 12.23
CA GLU A 125 -15.78 2.44 11.74
C GLU A 125 -15.41 2.92 10.33
N LYS A 126 -14.13 2.82 10.00
CA LYS A 126 -13.64 3.20 8.68
C LYS A 126 -12.42 2.40 8.24
N ILE A 127 -12.32 2.24 6.93
CA ILE A 127 -11.11 1.79 6.22
C ILE A 127 -10.68 2.90 5.30
N GLU A 128 -9.39 3.21 5.32
CA GLU A 128 -8.79 4.24 4.47
C GLU A 128 -7.79 3.59 3.51
N VAL A 129 -7.85 3.98 2.25
CA VAL A 129 -6.99 3.48 1.17
C VAL A 129 -6.26 4.66 0.55
N ALA A 130 -4.96 4.53 0.36
CA ALA A 130 -4.15 5.47 -0.41
C ALA A 130 -3.54 4.77 -1.61
N ILE A 131 -3.70 5.37 -2.79
CA ILE A 131 -3.21 4.87 -4.07
C ILE A 131 -2.19 5.87 -4.60
N GLY A 132 -0.92 5.48 -4.58
CA GLY A 132 0.20 6.28 -5.07
C GLY A 132 0.40 6.11 -6.57
N ILE A 133 0.50 7.23 -7.27
CA ILE A 133 0.74 7.31 -8.72
C ILE A 133 2.10 7.99 -8.94
N PRO A 134 2.94 7.55 -9.90
CA PRO A 134 2.68 6.51 -10.92
C PRO A 134 3.04 5.07 -10.50
N CYS A 135 3.36 4.81 -9.23
CA CYS A 135 3.77 3.47 -8.81
C CYS A 135 2.65 2.43 -8.72
N ASN A 136 1.39 2.89 -8.77
CA ASN A 136 0.22 2.10 -8.43
C ASN A 136 0.32 1.47 -7.03
N GLN A 137 1.01 2.12 -6.10
CA GLN A 137 1.22 1.60 -4.76
C GLN A 137 -0.06 1.76 -3.95
N VAL A 138 -0.60 0.67 -3.42
CA VAL A 138 -1.81 0.69 -2.60
C VAL A 138 -1.43 0.45 -1.15
N LEU A 139 -1.93 1.32 -0.29
CA LEU A 139 -1.87 1.18 1.16
C LEU A 139 -3.29 1.14 1.69
N ILE A 140 -3.61 0.14 2.50
CA ILE A 140 -4.91 0.01 3.16
C ILE A 140 -4.70 0.05 4.66
N VAL A 141 -5.45 0.91 5.33
CA VAL A 141 -5.33 1.22 6.75
C VAL A 141 -6.65 0.99 7.44
N PHE A 142 -6.62 0.23 8.53
CA PHE A 142 -7.82 -0.17 9.24
C PHE A 142 -7.52 -0.44 10.71
N HIS A 143 -8.57 -0.42 11.54
CA HIS A 143 -8.48 -0.89 12.91
C HIS A 143 -8.68 -2.41 12.96
N ASP A 144 -7.78 -3.09 13.65
CA ASP A 144 -7.90 -4.47 14.09
C ASP A 144 -7.90 -4.46 15.61
N ALA A 145 -9.09 -4.62 16.19
CA ALA A 145 -9.36 -4.33 17.59
C ALA A 145 -8.89 -2.91 17.98
N LYS A 146 -7.84 -2.79 18.79
CA LYS A 146 -7.29 -1.49 19.25
C LYS A 146 -6.02 -1.07 18.51
N GLN A 147 -5.59 -1.82 17.50
CA GLN A 147 -4.37 -1.56 16.76
C GLN A 147 -4.68 -1.04 15.36
N ILE A 148 -3.83 -0.14 14.86
CA ILE A 148 -3.87 0.26 13.45
C ILE A 148 -3.04 -0.74 12.67
N ARG A 149 -3.65 -1.36 11.66
CA ARG A 149 -3.00 -2.29 10.73
C ARG A 149 -2.85 -1.64 9.38
N TRP A 150 -1.86 -2.15 8.66
CA TRP A 150 -1.51 -1.72 7.32
C TRP A 150 -1.38 -2.94 6.43
N TRP A 151 -1.97 -2.85 5.26
CA TRP A 151 -1.65 -3.74 4.15
C TRP A 151 -1.09 -2.91 3.00
N GLY A 152 -0.10 -3.47 2.29
CA GLY A 152 0.54 -2.82 1.16
C GLY A 152 0.63 -3.75 -0.04
N GLY A 153 0.38 -3.21 -1.22
CA GLY A 153 0.48 -3.94 -2.48
C GLY A 153 0.77 -3.02 -3.67
N ILE A 154 1.02 -3.61 -4.83
CA ILE A 154 1.12 -2.89 -6.10
C ILE A 154 -0.08 -3.28 -6.95
N TRP A 155 -0.87 -2.30 -7.37
CA TRP A 155 -2.02 -2.51 -8.26
C TRP A 155 -1.53 -2.67 -9.70
N GLY A 156 -2.04 -3.67 -10.40
CA GLY A 156 -1.77 -3.91 -11.82
C GLY A 156 -2.26 -2.77 -12.73
N ASP A 157 -1.52 -2.55 -13.82
CA ASP A 157 -1.68 -1.40 -14.72
C ASP A 157 -3.04 -1.29 -15.42
N ILE A 158 -3.75 -2.40 -15.60
CA ILE A 158 -5.06 -2.41 -16.27
C ILE A 158 -6.14 -1.94 -15.30
N SER A 159 -6.26 -2.61 -14.16
CA SER A 159 -7.33 -2.34 -13.19
C SER A 159 -7.13 -1.03 -12.44
N ILE A 160 -5.88 -0.55 -12.28
CA ILE A 160 -5.65 0.79 -11.73
C ILE A 160 -6.24 1.89 -12.62
N LYS A 161 -6.20 1.76 -13.95
CA LYS A 161 -6.80 2.75 -14.86
C LYS A 161 -8.33 2.80 -14.70
N GLU A 162 -8.95 1.67 -14.41
CA GLU A 162 -10.37 1.62 -14.11
C GLU A 162 -10.69 2.28 -12.77
N ALA A 163 -9.89 2.01 -11.74
CA ALA A 163 -10.02 2.69 -10.45
C ALA A 163 -9.84 4.20 -10.60
N LEU A 164 -8.81 4.67 -11.31
CA LEU A 164 -8.56 6.09 -11.55
C LEU A 164 -9.73 6.79 -12.25
N LYS A 165 -10.38 6.16 -13.24
CA LYS A 165 -11.60 6.71 -13.87
C LYS A 165 -12.74 6.95 -12.89
N LEU A 166 -12.84 6.15 -11.83
CA LEU A 166 -13.83 6.36 -10.77
C LEU A 166 -13.45 7.52 -9.85
N LEU A 167 -12.15 7.81 -9.74
CA LEU A 167 -11.55 8.84 -8.87
C LEU A 167 -11.41 10.21 -9.56
N ASP A 168 -11.32 10.25 -10.89
CA ASP A 168 -11.06 11.43 -11.73
C ASP A 168 -12.19 12.49 -11.77
N GLN A 169 -13.05 12.53 -10.76
CA GLN A 169 -14.09 13.55 -10.61
C GLN A 169 -13.62 14.82 -9.87
N GLN A 170 -12.31 15.03 -9.76
CA GLN A 170 -11.73 16.15 -9.00
C GLN A 170 -11.24 17.32 -9.86
N VAL A 171 -11.73 17.44 -11.10
CA VAL A 171 -11.53 18.65 -11.91
C VAL A 171 -12.87 19.39 -11.99
N PRO A 172 -12.97 20.64 -11.48
CA PRO A 172 -14.11 21.51 -11.77
C PRO A 172 -14.24 21.80 -13.27
#